data_AF-A0A6N7PDM4-F1
#
_entry.id   AF-A0A6N7PDM4-F1
#
_cell.length_a   1.000
_cell.length_b   1.000
_cell.length_c   1.000
_cell.angle_alpha   90.00
_cell.angle_beta   90.00
_cell.angle_gamma   90.00
#
_symmetry.space_group_name_H-M   'P 1'
#
loop_
_entity.id
_entity.type
_entity.pdbx_description
1 polymer ?
#
loop_
_entity_poly.entity_id
_entity_poly.type
_entity_poly.pdbx_seq_one_letter_code
_entity_poly.pdbx_strand_id
1 'polypeptide(L)'
;MSATITLDLGILLEVTSKCKQDYENWTFFNVRDANRSVHFDTIANDYFRLLLVDMNSMLSLSRNIKITFWQVFDRLEAGKYGENKISIADIIRWREVLLASYKTIEKIKLLRDKKVYYVNNEQTCEIFISRKEIEEVLLKMEHIVLEICYILEYPITSIPTVEERSNHTIADAFRQM
;
A
#
# COMPACT_ATOMS: atom_id res chain seq x y z
N MET A 1 -22.65 4.07 -12.71
CA MET A 1 -21.38 3.38 -12.41
C MET A 1 -21.71 1.96 -11.94
N SER A 2 -21.04 0.92 -12.46
CA SER A 2 -21.35 -0.49 -12.13
C SER A 2 -21.08 -0.82 -10.66
N ALA A 3 -21.96 -1.56 -9.98
CA ALA A 3 -21.75 -1.96 -8.58
C ALA A 3 -20.41 -2.68 -8.34
N THR A 4 -19.92 -3.41 -9.35
CA THR A 4 -18.65 -4.13 -9.31
C THR A 4 -17.45 -3.19 -9.27
N ILE A 5 -17.46 -2.06 -10.00
CA ILE A 5 -16.32 -1.13 -9.99
C ILE A 5 -16.25 -0.39 -8.66
N THR A 6 -17.40 -0.02 -8.09
CA THR A 6 -17.50 0.60 -6.77
C THR A 6 -16.89 -0.28 -5.68
N LEU A 7 -17.18 -1.59 -5.71
CA LEU A 7 -16.59 -2.54 -4.76
C LEU A 7 -15.07 -2.65 -4.92
N ASP A 8 -14.60 -2.83 -6.15
CA ASP A 8 -13.16 -3.00 -6.41
C ASP A 8 -12.38 -1.73 -6.03
N LEU A 9 -12.88 -0.54 -6.38
CA LEU A 9 -12.28 0.74 -6.00
C LEU A 9 -12.30 0.95 -4.49
N GLY A 10 -13.41 0.62 -3.83
CA GLY A 10 -13.50 0.69 -2.36
C GLY A 10 -12.42 -0.14 -1.68
N ILE A 11 -12.15 -1.33 -2.22
CA ILE A 11 -11.10 -2.22 -1.69
C ILE A 11 -9.70 -1.68 -1.99
N LEU A 12 -9.44 -1.20 -3.22
CA LEU A 12 -8.13 -0.60 -3.54
C LEU A 12 -7.81 0.59 -2.61
N LEU A 13 -8.82 1.44 -2.39
CA LEU A 13 -8.74 2.61 -1.53
C LEU A 13 -8.50 2.22 -0.07
N GLU A 14 -9.31 1.29 0.46
CA GLU A 14 -9.19 0.83 1.85
C GLU A 14 -7.80 0.25 2.13
N VAL A 15 -7.32 -0.66 1.29
CA VAL A 15 -6.03 -1.32 1.50
C VAL A 15 -4.88 -0.33 1.34
N THR A 16 -4.91 0.54 0.32
CA THR A 16 -3.87 1.58 0.16
C THR A 16 -3.82 2.51 1.37
N SER A 17 -4.98 2.82 1.94
CA SER A 17 -5.11 3.64 3.14
C SER A 17 -4.54 2.95 4.39
N LYS A 18 -4.77 1.64 4.56
CA LYS A 18 -4.18 0.83 5.63
C LYS A 18 -2.65 0.76 5.51
N CYS A 19 -2.14 0.48 4.31
CA CYS A 19 -0.69 0.46 4.08
C CYS A 19 -0.02 1.78 4.50
N LYS A 20 -0.64 2.92 4.23
CA LYS A 20 -0.08 4.21 4.64
C LYS A 20 -0.06 4.39 6.15
N GLN A 21 -1.15 4.03 6.81
CA GLN A 21 -1.23 4.06 8.28
C GLN A 21 -0.18 3.12 8.92
N ASP A 22 -0.03 1.90 8.40
CA ASP A 22 0.94 0.94 8.91
C ASP A 22 2.38 1.40 8.66
N TYR A 23 2.65 2.04 7.51
CA TYR A 23 3.95 2.66 7.22
C TYR A 23 4.29 3.80 8.19
N GLU A 24 3.32 4.69 8.47
CA GLU A 24 3.48 5.78 9.45
C GLU A 24 3.74 5.23 10.86
N ASN A 25 2.94 4.25 11.30
CA ASN A 25 3.10 3.61 12.60
C ASN A 25 4.44 2.90 12.72
N TRP A 26 4.80 2.09 11.72
CA TRP A 26 6.10 1.43 11.66
C TRP A 26 7.22 2.46 11.76
N THR A 27 7.18 3.53 10.97
CA THR A 27 8.20 4.59 11.00
C THR A 27 8.26 5.26 12.36
N PHE A 28 7.12 5.58 12.98
CA PHE A 28 7.05 6.20 14.30
C PHE A 28 7.71 5.33 15.38
N PHE A 29 7.35 4.05 15.44
CA PHE A 29 7.90 3.12 16.43
C PHE A 29 9.35 2.70 16.11
N ASN A 30 9.75 2.71 14.84
CA ASN A 30 11.12 2.34 14.43
C ASN A 30 12.12 3.51 14.53
N VAL A 31 11.68 4.78 14.38
CA VAL A 31 12.54 5.98 14.56
C VAL A 31 12.73 6.34 16.04
N ARG A 32 11.77 6.03 16.90
CA ARG A 32 11.92 6.18 18.36
C ARG A 32 12.78 5.04 18.91
N ASP A 33 14.08 5.08 18.61
CA ASP A 33 15.17 4.31 19.20
C ASP A 33 14.79 2.88 19.66
N ALA A 34 15.22 1.87 18.90
CA ALA A 34 15.24 0.46 19.35
C ALA A 34 15.92 0.26 20.73
N ASN A 35 16.66 1.27 21.20
CA ASN A 35 17.30 1.35 22.51
C ASN A 35 16.35 1.67 23.68
N ARG A 36 15.10 2.08 23.45
CA ARG A 36 14.18 2.50 24.52
C ARG A 36 13.32 1.38 25.09
N SER A 37 12.94 0.37 24.29
CA SER A 37 12.16 -0.79 24.76
C SER A 37 12.02 -1.87 23.68
N VAL A 38 12.24 -3.13 24.06
CA VAL A 38 11.93 -4.33 23.23
C VAL A 38 10.46 -4.35 22.79
N HIS A 39 9.58 -3.76 23.58
CA HIS A 39 8.15 -3.67 23.27
C HIS A 39 7.88 -2.81 22.03
N PHE A 40 8.55 -1.66 21.89
CA PHE A 40 8.36 -0.79 20.73
C PHE A 40 8.96 -1.39 19.46
N ASP A 41 10.08 -2.10 19.57
CA ASP A 41 10.64 -2.83 18.44
C ASP A 41 9.71 -3.96 17.97
N THR A 42 9.09 -4.68 18.90
CA THR A 42 8.09 -5.71 18.58
C THR A 42 6.90 -5.10 17.84
N ILE A 43 6.35 -4.00 18.36
CA ILE A 43 5.22 -3.28 17.72
C ILE A 43 5.59 -2.79 16.33
N ALA A 44 6.77 -2.17 16.16
CA ALA A 44 7.24 -1.70 14.86
C ALA A 44 7.31 -2.84 13.85
N ASN A 45 7.84 -4.00 14.25
CA ASN A 45 7.94 -5.18 13.41
C ASN A 45 6.57 -5.79 13.05
N ASP A 46 5.59 -5.70 13.95
CA ASP A 46 4.24 -6.14 13.66
C ASP A 46 3.56 -5.24 12.62
N TYR A 47 3.67 -3.91 12.75
CA TYR A 47 3.22 -2.99 11.70
C TYR A 47 3.93 -3.22 10.36
N PHE A 48 5.24 -3.48 10.40
CA PHE A 48 5.99 -3.80 9.19
C PHE A 48 5.46 -5.07 8.50
N ARG A 49 5.13 -6.12 9.26
CA ARG A 49 4.57 -7.36 8.69
C ARG A 49 3.19 -7.13 8.10
N LEU A 50 2.33 -6.39 8.78
CA LEU A 50 1.00 -6.03 8.28
C LEU A 50 1.12 -5.26 6.96
N LEU A 51 1.99 -4.25 6.93
CA LEU A 51 2.32 -3.49 5.73
C LEU A 51 2.74 -4.39 4.56
N LEU A 52 3.68 -5.32 4.79
CA LEU A 52 4.13 -6.25 3.75
C LEU A 52 3.01 -7.15 3.23
N VAL A 53 2.12 -7.61 4.10
CA VAL A 53 0.96 -8.44 3.73
C VAL A 53 0.01 -7.65 2.83
N ASP A 54 -0.36 -6.43 3.24
CA ASP A 54 -1.32 -5.60 2.53
C ASP A 54 -0.75 -5.08 1.20
N MET A 55 0.51 -4.64 1.18
CA MET A 55 1.20 -4.28 -0.07
C MET A 55 1.28 -5.46 -1.03
N ASN A 56 1.69 -6.64 -0.56
CA ASN A 56 1.74 -7.83 -1.40
C ASN A 56 0.34 -8.20 -1.92
N SER A 57 -0.71 -8.06 -1.10
CA SER A 57 -2.09 -8.33 -1.53
C SER A 57 -2.49 -7.50 -2.74
N MET A 58 -2.07 -6.23 -2.79
CA MET A 58 -2.44 -5.28 -3.84
C MET A 58 -1.56 -5.38 -5.09
N LEU A 59 -0.27 -5.64 -4.89
CA LEU A 59 0.75 -5.58 -5.94
C LEU A 59 0.97 -6.93 -6.63
N SER A 60 0.46 -8.02 -6.07
CA SER A 60 0.68 -9.37 -6.58
C SER A 60 0.08 -9.59 -7.97
N LEU A 61 0.83 -10.29 -8.81
CA LEU A 61 0.36 -10.86 -10.07
C LEU A 61 -0.45 -12.16 -9.89
N SER A 62 -0.57 -12.66 -8.65
CA SER A 62 -1.26 -13.92 -8.37
C SER A 62 -2.75 -13.83 -8.69
N ARG A 63 -3.26 -14.81 -9.45
CA ARG A 63 -4.69 -14.94 -9.76
C ARG A 63 -5.53 -15.41 -8.57
N ASN A 64 -4.90 -15.88 -7.50
CA ASN A 64 -5.59 -16.39 -6.32
C ASN A 64 -6.04 -15.28 -5.36
N ILE A 65 -5.44 -14.09 -5.47
CA ILE A 65 -5.90 -12.91 -4.74
C ILE A 65 -7.04 -12.32 -5.56
N LYS A 66 -8.17 -11.97 -4.91
CA LYS A 66 -9.40 -11.60 -5.63
C LYS A 66 -9.37 -10.20 -6.25
N ILE A 67 -8.64 -9.27 -5.65
CA ILE A 67 -8.55 -7.88 -6.09
C ILE A 67 -7.11 -7.40 -5.92
N THR A 68 -6.43 -7.20 -7.05
CA THR A 68 -5.10 -6.59 -7.16
C THR A 68 -5.17 -5.47 -8.20
N PHE A 69 -4.15 -4.59 -8.26
CA PHE A 69 -4.06 -3.59 -9.33
C PHE A 69 -4.17 -4.23 -10.71
N TRP A 70 -3.45 -5.33 -10.92
CA TRP A 70 -3.44 -6.07 -12.19
C TRP A 70 -4.82 -6.59 -12.58
N GLN A 71 -5.58 -7.11 -11.62
CA GLN A 71 -6.93 -7.58 -11.89
C GLN A 71 -7.90 -6.45 -12.19
N VAL A 72 -7.76 -5.30 -11.53
CA VAL A 72 -8.56 -4.12 -11.84
C VAL A 72 -8.23 -3.61 -13.24
N PHE A 73 -6.94 -3.57 -13.61
CA PHE A 73 -6.51 -3.23 -14.97
C PHE A 73 -7.08 -4.18 -16.02
N ASP A 74 -6.97 -5.50 -15.80
CA ASP A 74 -7.51 -6.51 -16.71
C ASP A 74 -9.04 -6.38 -16.85
N ARG A 75 -9.76 -6.03 -15.77
CA ARG A 75 -11.22 -5.82 -15.80
C ARG A 75 -11.61 -4.53 -16.51
N LEU A 76 -10.85 -3.45 -16.33
CA LEU A 76 -11.01 -2.19 -17.05
C LEU A 76 -10.80 -2.37 -18.55
N GLU A 77 -9.71 -3.04 -18.92
CA GLU A 77 -9.35 -3.33 -20.32
C GLU A 77 -10.39 -4.23 -21.01
N ALA A 78 -10.93 -5.22 -20.29
CA ALA A 78 -11.99 -6.08 -20.78
C ALA A 78 -13.39 -5.44 -20.76
N GLY A 79 -13.53 -4.17 -20.37
CA GLY A 79 -14.82 -3.47 -20.32
C GLY A 79 -15.81 -4.06 -19.31
N LYS A 80 -15.35 -4.80 -18.29
CA LYS A 80 -16.22 -5.53 -17.35
C LYS A 80 -17.06 -4.63 -16.45
N TYR A 81 -16.76 -3.33 -16.43
CA TYR A 81 -17.47 -2.33 -15.64
C TYR A 81 -18.48 -1.52 -16.45
N GLY A 82 -18.68 -1.84 -17.74
CA GLY A 82 -19.51 -1.08 -18.67
C GLY A 82 -18.71 0.02 -19.37
N GLU A 83 -19.40 1.02 -19.92
CA GLU A 83 -18.77 2.21 -20.52
C GLU A 83 -17.89 2.90 -19.47
N ASN A 84 -16.58 2.92 -19.72
CA ASN A 84 -15.58 3.52 -18.84
C ASN A 84 -14.87 4.68 -19.55
N LYS A 85 -14.52 5.72 -18.78
CA LYS A 85 -13.76 6.88 -19.25
C LYS A 85 -12.25 6.63 -19.32
N ILE A 86 -11.81 5.50 -18.76
CA ILE A 86 -10.40 5.12 -18.66
C ILE A 86 -9.94 4.60 -20.01
N SER A 87 -8.91 5.23 -20.57
CA SER A 87 -8.33 4.81 -21.84
C SER A 87 -7.37 3.63 -21.66
N ILE A 88 -7.11 2.89 -22.74
CA ILE A 88 -6.06 1.86 -22.75
C ILE A 88 -4.69 2.48 -22.45
N ALA A 89 -4.44 3.72 -22.88
CA ALA A 89 -3.20 4.44 -22.61
C ALA A 89 -2.97 4.68 -21.11
N ASP A 90 -4.04 5.00 -20.36
CA ASP A 90 -3.98 5.13 -18.90
C ASP A 90 -3.59 3.81 -18.23
N ILE A 91 -4.23 2.72 -18.65
CA ILE A 91 -3.95 1.38 -18.12
C ILE A 91 -2.48 1.00 -18.37
N ILE A 92 -1.98 1.18 -19.59
CA ILE A 92 -0.58 0.89 -19.93
C ILE A 92 0.37 1.69 -19.04
N ARG A 93 0.13 3.00 -18.89
CA ARG A 93 0.95 3.87 -18.04
C ARG A 93 0.95 3.41 -16.58
N TRP A 94 -0.19 3.03 -16.02
CA TRP A 94 -0.24 2.53 -14.63
C TRP A 94 0.53 1.21 -14.46
N ARG A 95 0.45 0.30 -15.44
CA ARG A 95 1.27 -0.92 -15.45
C ARG A 95 2.75 -0.59 -15.45
N GLU A 96 3.19 0.35 -16.28
CA GLU A 96 4.59 0.79 -16.34
C GLU A 96 5.06 1.41 -15.03
N VAL A 97 4.24 2.25 -14.39
CA VAL A 97 4.52 2.85 -13.08
C VAL A 97 4.77 1.76 -12.02
N LEU A 98 3.94 0.71 -11.97
CA LEU A 98 4.13 -0.41 -11.05
C LEU A 98 5.33 -1.29 -11.43
N LEU A 99 5.54 -1.58 -12.71
CA LEU A 99 6.67 -2.39 -13.19
C LEU A 99 8.02 -1.71 -12.91
N ALA A 100 8.07 -0.39 -12.89
CA ALA A 100 9.27 0.34 -12.47
C ALA A 100 9.69 0.00 -11.02
N SER A 101 8.78 -0.49 -10.18
CA SER A 101 9.05 -0.96 -8.82
C SER A 101 9.15 -2.48 -8.70
N TYR A 102 9.23 -3.24 -9.80
CA TYR A 102 9.16 -4.71 -9.78
C TYR A 102 10.14 -5.37 -8.81
N LYS A 103 11.40 -4.91 -8.77
CA LYS A 103 12.41 -5.44 -7.84
C LYS A 103 12.03 -5.24 -6.38
N THR A 104 11.48 -4.08 -6.03
CA THR A 104 11.00 -3.78 -4.69
C THR A 104 9.78 -4.63 -4.33
N ILE A 105 8.86 -4.83 -5.28
CA ILE A 105 7.68 -5.68 -5.10
C ILE A 105 8.09 -7.14 -4.83
N GLU A 106 9.09 -7.66 -5.54
CA GLU A 106 9.63 -8.99 -5.27
C GLU A 106 10.30 -9.09 -3.89
N LYS A 107 11.03 -8.04 -3.45
CA LYS A 107 11.54 -7.98 -2.07
C LYS A 107 10.39 -8.05 -1.05
N ILE A 108 9.34 -7.24 -1.22
CA ILE A 108 8.16 -7.23 -0.33
C ILE A 108 7.57 -8.64 -0.21
N LYS A 109 7.36 -9.31 -1.34
CA LYS A 109 6.85 -10.69 -1.39
C LYS A 109 7.75 -11.67 -0.62
N LEU A 110 9.05 -11.64 -0.88
CA LEU A 110 10.01 -12.53 -0.23
C LEU A 110 10.07 -12.30 1.29
N LEU A 111 10.08 -11.04 1.71
CA LEU A 111 10.12 -10.66 3.13
C LEU A 111 8.84 -11.10 3.85
N ARG A 112 7.68 -10.94 3.21
CA ARG A 112 6.38 -11.41 3.70
C ARG A 112 6.36 -12.93 3.86
N ASP A 113 6.82 -13.68 2.85
CA ASP A 113 6.84 -15.14 2.87
C ASP A 113 7.80 -15.70 3.94
N LYS A 114 8.96 -15.06 4.11
CA LYS A 114 9.96 -15.40 5.15
C LYS A 114 9.57 -14.92 6.56
N LYS A 115 8.51 -14.11 6.71
CA LYS A 115 8.07 -13.51 8.00
C LYS A 115 9.19 -12.79 8.76
N VAL A 116 10.05 -12.10 8.02
CA VAL A 116 11.25 -11.45 8.59
C VAL A 116 10.91 -10.30 9.54
N TYR A 117 11.85 -10.00 10.42
CA TYR A 117 11.89 -8.73 11.15
C TYR A 117 12.59 -7.69 10.28
N TYR A 118 12.14 -6.44 10.36
CA TYR A 118 12.82 -5.35 9.70
C TYR A 118 14.12 -5.03 10.43
N VAL A 119 15.20 -4.86 9.67
CA VAL A 119 16.51 -4.47 10.18
C VAL A 119 16.98 -3.23 9.43
N ASN A 120 17.59 -2.27 10.14
CA ASN A 120 18.08 -1.02 9.54
C ASN A 120 19.46 -1.17 8.85
N ASN A 121 20.06 -2.36 8.86
CA ASN A 121 21.39 -2.59 8.31
C ASN A 121 21.37 -3.64 7.20
N GLU A 122 21.71 -3.20 5.98
CA GLU A 122 21.82 -4.03 4.79
C GLU A 122 22.89 -5.12 4.93
N GLN A 123 24.01 -4.83 5.61
CA GLN A 123 25.14 -5.75 5.73
C GLN A 123 24.80 -7.01 6.53
N THR A 124 23.77 -6.94 7.37
CA THR A 124 23.34 -8.03 8.24
C THR A 124 22.13 -8.79 7.71
N CYS A 125 21.60 -8.42 6.53
CA CYS A 125 20.36 -8.99 5.99
C CYS A 125 20.58 -9.60 4.60
N GLU A 126 20.12 -10.84 4.42
CA GLU A 126 20.13 -11.52 3.11
C GLU A 126 19.25 -10.78 2.08
N ILE A 127 18.14 -10.18 2.54
CA ILE A 127 17.21 -9.41 1.70
C ILE A 127 16.90 -8.11 2.43
N PHE A 128 17.59 -7.03 2.05
CA PHE A 128 17.33 -5.71 2.60
C PHE A 128 16.33 -4.93 1.75
N ILE A 129 15.34 -4.34 2.40
CA ILE A 129 14.44 -3.34 1.82
C ILE A 129 14.58 -2.05 2.62
N SER A 130 14.84 -0.95 1.94
CA SER A 130 14.93 0.36 2.57
C SER A 130 13.54 0.97 2.77
N ARG A 131 13.43 1.89 3.72
CA ARG A 131 12.20 2.69 3.91
C ARG A 131 11.80 3.44 2.65
N LYS A 132 12.78 4.03 1.97
CA LYS A 132 12.59 4.77 0.71
C LYS A 132 11.97 3.89 -0.37
N GLU A 133 12.43 2.65 -0.51
CA GLU A 133 11.84 1.70 -1.47
C GLU A 133 10.36 1.43 -1.18
N ILE A 134 9.99 1.27 0.09
CA ILE A 134 8.59 1.05 0.50
C ILE A 134 7.74 2.29 0.23
N GLU A 135 8.23 3.46 0.65
CA GLU A 135 7.58 4.76 0.45
C GLU A 135 7.31 5.04 -1.02
N GLU A 136 8.30 4.83 -1.89
CA GLU A 136 8.15 5.01 -3.34
C GLU A 136 7.05 4.12 -3.94
N VAL A 137 6.93 2.87 -3.47
CA VAL A 137 5.86 1.97 -3.90
C VAL A 137 4.49 2.45 -3.41
N LEU A 138 4.39 2.86 -2.14
CA LEU A 138 3.15 3.37 -1.56
C LEU A 138 2.63 4.61 -2.29
N LEU A 139 3.51 5.56 -2.59
CA LEU A 139 3.15 6.78 -3.34
C LEU A 139 2.63 6.45 -4.74
N LYS A 140 3.22 5.45 -5.42
CA LYS A 140 2.74 4.98 -6.72
C LYS A 140 1.37 4.31 -6.63
N MET A 141 1.15 3.48 -5.62
CA MET A 141 -0.15 2.85 -5.38
C MET A 141 -1.23 3.92 -5.16
N GLU A 142 -0.96 4.88 -4.29
CA GLU A 142 -1.86 6.01 -4.03
C GLU A 142 -2.16 6.80 -5.29
N HIS A 143 -1.13 7.20 -6.04
CA HIS A 143 -1.28 7.97 -7.26
C HIS A 143 -2.23 7.28 -8.26
N ILE A 144 -2.03 5.98 -8.51
CA ILE A 144 -2.87 5.20 -9.42
C ILE A 144 -4.32 5.16 -8.93
N VAL A 145 -4.54 4.90 -7.63
CA VAL A 145 -5.89 4.82 -7.06
C VAL A 145 -6.63 6.16 -7.18
N LEU A 146 -5.95 7.26 -6.85
CA LEU A 146 -6.53 8.61 -6.92
C LEU A 146 -6.88 8.98 -8.36
N GLU A 147 -6.02 8.64 -9.32
CA GLU A 147 -6.24 8.92 -10.72
C GLU A 147 -7.43 8.13 -11.29
N ILE A 148 -7.54 6.86 -10.93
CA ILE A 148 -8.71 6.04 -11.29
C ILE A 148 -9.99 6.68 -10.73
N CYS A 149 -9.99 7.08 -9.46
CA CYS A 149 -11.15 7.73 -8.83
C CYS A 149 -11.51 9.04 -9.54
N TYR A 150 -10.51 9.85 -9.88
CA TYR A 150 -10.69 11.11 -10.58
C TYR A 150 -11.33 10.91 -11.96
N ILE A 151 -10.77 10.03 -12.80
CA ILE A 151 -11.28 9.76 -14.15
C ILE A 151 -12.72 9.24 -14.12
N LEU A 152 -13.02 8.39 -13.13
CA LEU A 152 -14.34 7.80 -13.00
C LEU A 152 -15.34 8.73 -12.30
N GLU A 153 -14.93 9.92 -11.86
CA GLU A 153 -15.73 10.82 -11.02
C GLU A 153 -16.29 10.07 -9.80
N TYR A 154 -15.54 9.08 -9.31
CA TYR A 154 -15.92 8.33 -8.12
C TYR A 154 -15.80 9.28 -6.93
N PRO A 155 -16.89 9.54 -6.19
CA PRO A 155 -16.82 10.44 -5.06
C PRO A 155 -15.83 9.85 -4.07
N ILE A 156 -14.75 10.58 -3.80
CA ILE A 156 -13.85 10.31 -2.67
C ILE A 156 -14.64 10.68 -1.41
N THR A 157 -15.70 9.92 -1.14
CA THR A 157 -16.56 10.08 0.01
C THR A 157 -15.96 9.21 1.11
N SER A 158 -15.53 9.87 2.19
CA SER A 158 -15.06 9.27 3.45
C SER A 158 -13.74 8.48 3.45
N ILE A 159 -12.70 8.94 2.76
CA ILE A 159 -11.34 8.45 3.04
C ILE A 159 -10.51 9.65 3.47
N PRO A 160 -10.18 9.75 4.77
CA PRO A 160 -9.35 10.84 5.22
C PRO A 160 -8.02 10.79 4.48
N THR A 161 -7.67 11.91 3.86
CA THR A 161 -6.40 12.12 3.15
C THR A 161 -5.21 11.97 4.11
N VAL A 162 -3.97 11.85 3.59
CA VAL A 162 -2.75 11.80 4.44
C VAL A 162 -2.70 12.97 5.42
N GLU A 163 -3.07 14.14 4.93
CA GLU A 163 -3.07 15.40 5.68
C GLU A 163 -4.17 15.43 6.75
N GLU A 164 -5.28 14.71 6.55
CA GLU A 164 -6.35 14.60 7.55
C GLU A 164 -6.04 13.55 8.64
N ARG A 165 -5.25 12.51 8.33
CA ARG A 165 -4.85 11.48 9.31
C ARG A 165 -3.65 11.89 10.17
N SER A 166 -2.76 12.71 9.64
CA SER A 166 -1.65 13.28 10.40
C SER A 166 -2.09 14.25 11.51
N ASN A 167 -3.35 14.72 11.49
CA ASN A 167 -3.98 15.48 12.59
C ASN A 167 -4.60 14.60 13.69
N HIS A 168 -4.78 13.30 13.45
CA HIS A 168 -5.27 12.34 14.44
C HIS A 168 -4.27 11.22 14.62
N THR A 169 -3.09 11.59 15.12
CA THR A 169 -2.07 10.61 15.45
C THR A 169 -2.50 9.82 16.69
N ILE A 170 -2.17 8.53 16.69
CA ILE A 170 -2.11 7.66 17.86
C ILE A 170 -1.32 8.32 19.03
N ALA A 171 -0.49 9.34 18.74
CA ALA A 171 0.16 10.16 19.75
C ALA A 171 -0.81 10.94 20.67
N ASP A 172 -2.05 11.24 20.25
CA ASP A 172 -3.04 11.86 21.12
C ASP A 172 -3.70 10.84 22.07
N ALA A 173 -3.80 9.57 21.68
CA ALA A 173 -4.22 8.49 22.57
C ALA A 173 -3.21 8.21 23.70
N PHE A 174 -1.92 8.53 23.48
CA PHE A 174 -0.86 8.42 24.48
C PHE A 174 -0.53 9.75 25.20
N ARG A 175 -1.21 10.85 24.88
CA ARG A 175 -1.11 12.13 25.63
C ARG A 175 -2.12 12.24 26.78
N GLN A 176 -3.06 11.31 26.90
CA GLN A 176 -4.07 11.26 27.96
C GLN A 176 -3.74 10.27 29.10
N MET A 177 -2.52 9.74 29.15
CA MET A 177 -1.97 9.06 30.33
C MET A 177 -0.82 9.89 30.91
#